data_AF-A0A351HCF4-F1
#
_entry.id   AF-A0A351HCF4-F1
#
_cell.length_a   1.000
_cell.length_b   1.000
_cell.length_c   1.000
_cell.angle_alpha   90.00
_cell.angle_beta   90.00
_cell.angle_gamma   90.00
#
_symmetry.space_group_name_H-M   'P 1'
#
loop_
_entity.id
_entity.type
_entity.pdbx_description
1 polymer ?
#
loop_
_entity_poly.entity_id
_entity_poly.type
_entity_poly.pdbx_seq_one_letter_code
_entity_poly.pdbx_strand_id
1 'polypeptide(L)'
;GVIMAGRTGAAFAAQIGSMQVNEEVDALTTFGISPMQFLVVPRVLALILMLPLLCVCADFVAMAGGMVVAVTISDVSVLQYCHQIQVAVELSDLFVGIFKSVIFGLIIALAGCYRGLNCGRDASSVGQAATSAVVTSITWIVVADAIFAVMFHILGI
;
A
#
# COMPACT_ATOMS: atom_id res chain seq x y z
N GLY A 1 4.30 1.64 -1.65
CA GLY A 1 3.48 2.12 -0.52
C GLY A 1 2.74 3.42 -0.83
N VAL A 2 3.47 4.54 -0.93
CA VAL A 2 2.90 5.90 -1.02
C VAL A 2 1.91 6.09 -2.18
N ILE A 3 2.27 5.65 -3.39
CA ILE A 3 1.38 5.76 -4.58
C ILE A 3 0.06 4.99 -4.35
N MET A 4 0.14 3.81 -3.74
CA MET A 4 -1.04 2.99 -3.45
C MET A 4 -1.91 3.58 -2.34
N ALA A 5 -1.30 4.23 -1.33
CA ALA A 5 -2.03 5.02 -0.34
C ALA A 5 -2.82 6.15 -1.02
N GLY A 6 -2.18 6.88 -1.94
CA GLY A 6 -2.80 7.96 -2.72
C GLY A 6 -3.94 7.49 -3.62
N ARG A 7 -3.74 6.42 -4.40
CA ARG A 7 -4.72 5.95 -5.38
C ARG A 7 -5.80 5.07 -4.77
N THR A 8 -5.40 3.97 -4.13
CA THR A 8 -6.35 2.95 -3.64
C THR A 8 -6.89 3.30 -2.26
N GLY A 9 -6.04 3.85 -1.37
CA GLY A 9 -6.49 4.33 -0.06
C GLY A 9 -7.53 5.45 -0.15
N ALA A 10 -7.27 6.45 -1.01
CA ALA A 10 -8.24 7.52 -1.27
C ALA A 10 -9.53 7.00 -1.92
N ALA A 11 -9.43 6.08 -2.88
CA ALA A 11 -10.60 5.49 -3.53
C ALA A 11 -11.48 4.72 -2.53
N PHE A 12 -10.89 3.96 -1.61
CA PHE A 12 -11.65 3.25 -0.58
C PHE A 12 -12.35 4.22 0.37
N ALA A 13 -11.66 5.27 0.83
CA ALA A 13 -12.23 6.30 1.67
C ALA A 13 -13.36 7.06 0.97
N ALA A 14 -13.19 7.41 -0.32
CA ALA A 14 -14.20 8.10 -1.11
C ALA A 14 -15.43 7.23 -1.39
N GLN A 15 -15.25 5.94 -1.69
CA GLN A 15 -16.36 5.01 -1.89
C GLN A 15 -17.17 4.81 -0.62
N ILE A 16 -16.51 4.53 0.51
CA ILE A 16 -17.21 4.37 1.80
C ILE A 16 -17.86 5.69 2.22
N GLY A 17 -17.17 6.81 2.04
CA GLY A 17 -17.72 8.10 2.39
C GLY A 17 -18.95 8.47 1.54
N SER A 18 -18.95 8.12 0.25
CA SER A 18 -20.14 8.26 -0.59
C SER A 18 -21.29 7.38 -0.10
N MET A 19 -21.01 6.15 0.34
CA MET A 19 -22.03 5.26 0.94
C MET A 19 -22.58 5.85 2.25
N GLN A 20 -21.74 6.51 3.04
CA GLN A 20 -22.15 7.20 4.27
C GLN A 20 -23.06 8.39 3.98
N VAL A 21 -22.76 9.20 2.96
CA VAL A 21 -23.58 10.34 2.52
C VAL A 21 -24.94 9.88 1.97
N ASN A 22 -25.00 8.73 1.29
CA ASN A 22 -26.24 8.16 0.77
C ASN A 22 -26.98 7.26 1.79
N GLU A 23 -26.57 7.27 3.07
CA GLU A 23 -27.17 6.46 4.15
C GLU A 23 -27.14 4.93 3.91
N GLU A 24 -26.35 4.44 2.96
CA GLU A 24 -26.22 3.00 2.68
C GLU A 24 -25.56 2.24 3.84
N VAL A 25 -24.61 2.89 4.53
CA VAL A 25 -23.96 2.32 5.72
C VAL A 25 -24.96 2.20 6.88
N ASP A 26 -25.84 3.18 7.05
CA ASP A 26 -26.89 3.16 8.08
C ASP A 26 -27.96 2.10 7.76
N ALA A 27 -28.30 1.93 6.48
CA ALA A 27 -29.16 0.85 6.03
C ALA A 27 -28.59 -0.53 6.40
N LEU A 28 -27.29 -0.76 6.16
CA LEU A 28 -26.63 -2.02 6.57
C LEU A 28 -26.73 -2.26 8.08
N THR A 29 -26.51 -1.23 8.90
CA THR A 29 -26.65 -1.37 10.36
C THR A 29 -28.08 -1.67 10.79
N THR A 30 -29.08 -1.12 10.08
CA THR A 30 -30.51 -1.39 10.33
C THR A 30 -30.88 -2.83 9.97
N PHE A 31 -30.25 -3.41 8.95
CA PHE A 31 -30.38 -4.83 8.62
C PHE A 31 -29.63 -5.77 9.60
N GLY A 32 -28.97 -5.23 10.63
CA GLY A 32 -28.18 -6.01 11.60
C GLY A 32 -26.84 -6.50 11.05
N ILE A 33 -26.40 -5.97 9.91
CA ILE A 33 -25.11 -6.33 9.29
C ILE A 33 -24.05 -5.34 9.77
N SER A 34 -22.95 -5.85 10.32
CA SER A 34 -21.86 -4.97 10.76
C SER A 34 -21.09 -4.41 9.53
N PRO A 35 -21.08 -3.08 9.31
CA PRO A 35 -20.44 -2.48 8.14
C PRO A 35 -18.93 -2.73 8.13
N MET A 36 -18.30 -2.82 9.31
CA MET A 36 -16.88 -3.15 9.42
C MET A 36 -16.57 -4.53 8.82
N GLN A 37 -17.32 -5.58 9.17
CA GLN A 37 -17.04 -6.92 8.65
C GLN A 37 -17.42 -7.04 7.17
N PHE A 38 -18.49 -6.38 6.74
CA PHE A 38 -18.99 -6.53 5.38
C PHE A 38 -18.23 -5.68 4.35
N LEU A 39 -17.83 -4.45 4.69
CA LEU A 39 -17.14 -3.55 3.77
C LEU A 39 -15.62 -3.61 3.89
N VAL A 40 -15.09 -3.69 5.12
CA VAL A 40 -13.65 -3.47 5.38
C VAL A 40 -12.85 -4.75 5.20
N VAL A 41 -13.29 -5.87 5.79
CA VAL A 41 -12.60 -7.16 5.72
C VAL A 41 -12.30 -7.61 4.28
N PRO A 42 -13.25 -7.63 3.32
CA PRO A 42 -12.94 -8.07 1.96
C PRO A 42 -11.96 -7.13 1.26
N ARG A 43 -12.03 -5.82 1.50
CA ARG A 43 -11.11 -4.84 0.91
C ARG A 43 -9.70 -4.96 1.49
N VAL A 44 -9.58 -5.21 2.79
CA VAL A 44 -8.31 -5.46 3.47
C VAL A 44 -7.65 -6.73 2.93
N LEU A 45 -8.39 -7.83 2.84
CA LEU A 45 -7.88 -9.09 2.27
C LEU A 45 -7.44 -8.91 0.81
N ALA A 46 -8.24 -8.20 0.00
CA ALA A 46 -7.88 -7.90 -1.38
C ALA A 46 -6.57 -7.11 -1.47
N LEU A 47 -6.39 -6.09 -0.62
CA LEU A 47 -5.17 -5.26 -0.65
C LEU A 47 -3.95 -6.01 -0.13
N ILE A 48 -4.10 -6.84 0.90
CA ILE A 48 -3.04 -7.69 1.46
C ILE A 48 -2.51 -8.67 0.42
N LEU A 49 -3.37 -9.22 -0.43
CA LEU A 49 -2.97 -10.15 -1.49
C LEU A 49 -2.40 -9.43 -2.72
N MET A 50 -2.99 -8.30 -3.11
CA MET A 50 -2.60 -7.57 -4.32
C MET A 50 -1.31 -6.78 -4.17
N LEU A 51 -1.02 -6.22 -2.99
CA LEU A 51 0.18 -5.39 -2.82
C LEU A 51 1.51 -6.13 -2.94
N PRO A 52 1.67 -7.34 -2.37
CA PRO A 52 2.87 -8.15 -2.58
C PRO A 52 3.08 -8.51 -4.04
N LEU A 53 2.00 -8.89 -4.75
CA LEU A 53 2.06 -9.19 -6.18
C LEU A 53 2.50 -7.95 -6.98
N LEU A 54 1.95 -6.78 -6.64
CA LEU A 54 2.33 -5.51 -7.26
C LEU A 54 3.79 -5.14 -6.96
N CYS A 55 4.30 -5.43 -5.76
CA CYS A 55 5.70 -5.21 -5.40
C CYS A 55 6.62 -6.01 -6.31
N VAL A 56 6.38 -7.32 -6.44
CA VAL A 56 7.17 -8.20 -7.31
C VAL A 56 7.16 -7.68 -8.75
N CYS A 57 6.00 -7.32 -9.30
CA CYS A 57 5.92 -6.74 -10.63
C CYS A 57 6.70 -5.41 -10.75
N ALA A 58 6.63 -4.55 -9.73
CA ALA A 58 7.38 -3.30 -9.71
C ALA A 58 8.88 -3.53 -9.67
N ASP A 59 9.34 -4.52 -8.90
CA ASP A 59 10.76 -4.89 -8.80
C ASP A 59 11.29 -5.40 -10.15
N PHE A 60 10.54 -6.25 -10.86
CA PHE A 60 10.89 -6.69 -12.21
C PHE A 60 11.01 -5.53 -13.21
N VAL A 61 10.04 -4.61 -13.20
CA VAL A 61 10.07 -3.44 -14.09
C VAL A 61 11.21 -2.50 -13.71
N ALA A 62 11.49 -2.32 -12.41
CA ALA A 62 12.60 -1.52 -11.93
C ALA A 62 13.95 -2.11 -12.35
N MET A 63 14.13 -3.42 -12.22
CA MET A 63 15.34 -4.12 -12.68
C MET A 63 15.56 -3.99 -14.18
N ALA A 64 14.51 -4.13 -14.99
CA ALA A 64 14.57 -3.95 -16.44
C ALA A 64 14.87 -2.48 -16.82
N GLY A 65 14.26 -1.52 -16.14
CA GLY A 65 14.54 -0.10 -16.34
C GLY A 65 15.99 0.26 -15.98
N GLY A 66 16.49 -0.26 -14.86
CA GLY A 66 17.89 -0.11 -14.43
C GLY A 66 18.87 -0.69 -15.45
N MET A 67 18.53 -1.83 -16.06
CA MET A 67 19.34 -2.45 -17.12
C MET A 67 19.44 -1.56 -18.35
N VAL A 68 18.33 -1.00 -18.82
CA VAL A 68 18.31 -0.11 -19.99
C VAL A 68 19.18 1.12 -19.74
N VAL A 69 19.08 1.73 -18.55
CA VAL A 69 19.87 2.90 -18.18
C VAL A 69 21.37 2.55 -18.06
N ALA A 70 21.70 1.42 -17.43
CA ALA A 70 23.09 1.00 -17.23
C ALA A 70 23.80 0.73 -18.57
N VAL A 71 23.11 0.12 -19.53
CA VAL A 71 23.65 -0.15 -20.87
C VAL A 71 23.77 1.12 -21.71
N THR A 72 22.79 2.03 -21.63
CA THR A 72 22.76 3.21 -22.51
C THR A 72 23.61 4.38 -22.03
N ILE A 73 23.72 4.58 -20.71
CA ILE A 73 24.41 5.75 -20.14
C ILE A 73 25.78 5.38 -19.57
N SER A 74 25.92 4.19 -18.98
CA SER A 74 27.17 3.78 -18.30
C SER A 74 28.04 2.82 -19.11
N ASP A 75 27.67 2.48 -20.35
CA ASP A 75 28.39 1.54 -21.23
C ASP A 75 28.73 0.19 -20.54
N VAL A 76 27.90 -0.21 -19.57
CA VAL A 76 28.09 -1.46 -18.83
C VAL A 76 27.52 -2.62 -19.65
N SER A 77 28.29 -3.69 -19.81
CA SER A 77 27.79 -4.89 -20.49
C SER A 77 26.65 -5.54 -19.69
N VAL A 78 25.67 -6.12 -20.39
CA VAL A 78 24.51 -6.81 -19.79
C VAL A 78 24.95 -7.89 -18.79
N LEU A 79 26.01 -8.63 -19.12
CA LEU A 79 26.59 -9.67 -18.27
C LEU A 79 27.09 -9.10 -16.94
N GLN A 80 27.71 -7.93 -16.98
CA GLN A 80 28.30 -7.29 -15.81
C GLN A 80 27.21 -6.68 -14.91
N TYR A 81 26.14 -6.16 -15.48
CA TYR A 81 24.95 -5.75 -14.72
C TYR A 81 24.28 -6.93 -13.99
N CYS A 82 24.07 -8.05 -14.68
CA CYS A 82 23.49 -9.26 -14.08
C CYS A 82 24.36 -9.83 -12.94
N HIS A 83 25.69 -9.86 -13.12
CA HIS A 83 26.60 -10.33 -12.08
C HIS A 83 26.56 -9.42 -10.84
N GLN A 84 26.55 -8.10 -11.03
CA GLN A 84 26.48 -7.16 -9.91
C GLN A 84 25.16 -7.27 -9.14
N ILE A 85 24.04 -7.49 -9.83
CA ILE A 85 22.74 -7.74 -9.17
C ILE A 85 22.77 -9.04 -8.36
N GLN A 86 23.33 -10.12 -8.91
CA GLN A 86 23.39 -11.40 -8.19
C GLN A 86 24.28 -11.32 -6.94
N VAL A 87 25.29 -10.47 -6.94
CA VAL A 87 26.17 -10.25 -5.77
C VAL A 87 25.54 -9.28 -4.76
N ALA A 88 24.77 -8.30 -5.24
CA ALA A 88 24.20 -7.25 -4.40
C ALA A 88 22.83 -7.60 -3.80
N VAL A 89 22.07 -8.52 -4.41
CA VAL A 89 20.70 -8.87 -3.99
C VAL A 89 20.69 -10.29 -3.45
N GLU A 90 20.43 -10.41 -2.16
CA GLU A 90 20.21 -11.72 -1.53
C GLU A 90 18.74 -12.14 -1.59
N LEU A 91 18.47 -13.45 -1.49
CA LEU A 91 17.08 -13.92 -1.39
C LEU A 91 16.37 -13.39 -0.12
N SER A 92 17.13 -13.06 0.92
CA SER A 92 16.64 -12.44 2.17
C SER A 92 15.93 -11.10 1.89
N ASP A 93 16.49 -10.26 1.03
CA ASP A 93 15.92 -8.97 0.63
C ASP A 93 14.53 -9.11 -0.01
N LEU A 94 14.37 -10.14 -0.83
CA LEU A 94 13.11 -10.41 -1.51
C LEU A 94 12.00 -10.83 -0.52
N PHE A 95 12.33 -11.71 0.44
CA PHE A 95 11.38 -12.10 1.50
C PHE A 95 11.02 -10.91 2.39
N VAL A 96 11.99 -10.07 2.74
CA VAL A 96 11.79 -8.84 3.52
C VAL A 96 10.86 -7.86 2.77
N GLY A 97 11.10 -7.66 1.47
CA GLY A 97 10.27 -6.80 0.62
C GLY A 97 8.82 -7.26 0.52
N ILE A 98 8.60 -8.57 0.34
CA ILE A 98 7.27 -9.17 0.29
C ILE A 98 6.56 -9.00 1.65
N PHE A 99 7.23 -9.31 2.75
CA PHE A 99 6.67 -9.19 4.10
C PHE A 99 6.27 -7.75 4.42
N LYS A 100 7.13 -6.79 4.10
CA LYS A 100 6.87 -5.36 4.28
C LYS A 100 5.68 -4.88 3.43
N SER A 101 5.55 -5.40 2.21
CA SER A 101 4.44 -5.07 1.30
C SER A 101 3.08 -5.52 1.84
N VAL A 102 3.01 -6.68 2.49
CA VAL A 102 1.80 -7.17 3.18
C VAL A 102 1.36 -6.17 4.27
N ILE A 103 2.31 -5.73 5.10
CA ILE A 103 2.03 -4.82 6.22
C ILE A 103 1.59 -3.45 5.73
N PHE A 104 2.24 -2.94 4.69
CA PHE A 104 1.81 -1.70 4.04
C PHE A 104 0.40 -1.83 3.48
N GLY A 105 0.01 -3.00 2.96
CA GLY A 105 -1.35 -3.22 2.51
C GLY A 105 -2.38 -3.21 3.61
N LEU A 106 -2.08 -3.84 4.73
CA LEU A 106 -2.93 -3.77 5.92
C LEU A 106 -3.13 -2.31 6.37
N ILE A 107 -2.05 -1.54 6.47
CA ILE A 107 -2.08 -0.14 6.90
C ILE A 107 -2.94 0.71 5.96
N ILE A 108 -2.72 0.63 4.64
CA ILE A 108 -3.45 1.43 3.65
C ILE A 108 -4.94 1.10 3.66
N ALA A 109 -5.29 -0.19 3.68
CA ALA A 109 -6.68 -0.62 3.65
C ALA A 109 -7.42 -0.21 4.93
N LEU A 110 -6.81 -0.39 6.10
CA LEU A 110 -7.41 0.00 7.38
C LEU A 110 -7.55 1.51 7.50
N ALA A 111 -6.51 2.28 7.19
CA ALA A 111 -6.56 3.74 7.27
C ALA A 111 -7.59 4.32 6.28
N GLY A 112 -7.66 3.79 5.05
CA GLY A 112 -8.66 4.19 4.06
C GLY A 112 -10.09 3.89 4.49
N CYS A 113 -10.34 2.67 4.99
CA CYS A 113 -11.67 2.28 5.43
C CYS A 113 -12.11 2.99 6.70
N TYR A 114 -11.20 3.17 7.66
CA TYR A 114 -11.47 3.86 8.92
C TYR A 114 -11.85 5.32 8.69
N ARG A 115 -11.10 6.03 7.83
CA ARG A 115 -11.43 7.42 7.53
C ARG A 115 -12.68 7.58 6.68
N GLY A 116 -12.97 6.60 5.81
CA GLY A 116 -14.21 6.55 5.05
C GLY A 116 -15.45 6.34 5.92
N LEU A 117 -15.40 5.42 6.89
CA LEU A 117 -16.53 5.18 7.83
C LEU A 117 -16.76 6.35 8.79
N ASN A 118 -15.71 7.08 9.16
CA ASN A 118 -15.79 8.22 10.05
C ASN A 118 -15.95 9.56 9.32
N CYS A 119 -16.35 9.56 8.04
CA CYS A 119 -16.62 10.80 7.33
C CYS A 119 -17.95 11.44 7.78
N GLY A 120 -18.09 12.74 7.56
CA GLY A 120 -19.37 13.42 7.75
C GLY A 120 -20.41 13.00 6.71
N ARG A 121 -21.62 13.56 6.82
CA ARG A 121 -22.72 13.34 5.87
C ARG A 121 -22.75 14.34 4.71
N ASP A 122 -21.72 15.17 4.59
CA ASP A 122 -21.60 16.18 3.54
C ASP A 122 -20.69 15.72 2.41
N ALA A 123 -21.01 16.08 1.16
CA ALA A 123 -20.15 15.78 0.01
C ALA A 123 -18.73 16.35 0.15
N SER A 124 -18.58 17.51 0.82
CA SER A 124 -17.27 18.11 1.12
C SER A 124 -16.45 17.26 2.09
N SER A 125 -17.11 16.58 3.03
CA SER A 125 -16.46 15.73 4.03
C SER A 125 -15.89 14.44 3.43
N VAL A 126 -16.43 13.94 2.32
CA VAL A 126 -15.89 12.79 1.58
C VAL A 126 -14.51 13.12 1.01
N GLY A 127 -14.35 14.31 0.45
CA GLY A 127 -13.05 14.79 -0.04
C GLY A 127 -12.04 14.92 1.09
N GLN A 128 -12.43 15.51 2.22
CA GLN A 128 -11.58 15.63 3.41
C GLN A 128 -11.19 14.27 4.00
N ALA A 129 -12.13 13.32 4.04
CA ALA A 129 -11.88 11.96 4.48
C ALA A 129 -10.88 11.24 3.55
N ALA A 130 -11.00 11.40 2.24
CA ALA A 130 -10.06 10.85 1.27
C ALA A 130 -8.65 11.42 1.45
N THR A 131 -8.50 12.75 1.58
CA THR A 131 -7.19 13.36 1.85
C THR A 131 -6.62 12.91 3.19
N SER A 132 -7.44 12.89 4.23
CA SER A 132 -7.01 12.48 5.56
C SER A 132 -6.65 11.00 5.64
N ALA A 133 -7.30 10.14 4.84
CA ALA A 133 -6.92 8.74 4.67
C ALA A 133 -5.52 8.61 4.07
N VAL A 134 -5.22 9.39 3.02
CA VAL A 134 -3.90 9.38 2.37
C VAL A 134 -2.82 9.82 3.34
N VAL A 135 -3.01 10.95 4.03
CA VAL A 135 -2.03 11.47 5.00
C VAL A 135 -1.80 10.45 6.13
N THR A 136 -2.87 9.94 6.73
CA THR A 136 -2.79 8.95 7.82
C THR A 136 -2.06 7.69 7.35
N SER A 137 -2.38 7.19 6.16
CA SER A 137 -1.72 6.02 5.57
C SER A 137 -0.22 6.27 5.37
N ILE A 138 0.16 7.41 4.78
CA ILE A 138 1.56 7.74 4.51
C ILE A 138 2.34 7.89 5.83
N THR A 139 1.79 8.57 6.82
CA THR A 139 2.44 8.72 8.13
C THR A 139 2.69 7.34 8.77
N TRP A 140 1.69 6.46 8.79
CA TRP A 140 1.86 5.11 9.33
C TRP A 140 2.82 4.25 8.52
N ILE A 141 2.84 4.39 7.19
CA ILE A 141 3.82 3.70 6.33
C ILE A 141 5.23 4.14 6.71
N VAL A 142 5.49 5.44 6.84
CA VAL A 142 6.83 5.97 7.18
C VAL A 142 7.27 5.51 8.57
N VAL A 143 6.36 5.52 9.55
CA VAL A 143 6.66 5.01 10.90
C VAL A 143 6.97 3.51 10.88
N ALA A 144 6.15 2.72 10.19
CA ALA A 144 6.39 1.29 10.05
C ALA A 144 7.73 1.03 9.33
N ASP A 145 8.01 1.77 8.26
CA ASP A 145 9.26 1.70 7.50
C ASP A 145 10.49 1.96 8.38
N ALA A 146 10.44 3.00 9.20
CA ALA A 146 11.51 3.33 10.14
C ALA A 146 11.75 2.22 11.17
N ILE A 147 10.68 1.61 11.70
CA ILE A 147 10.79 0.48 12.62
C ILE A 147 11.45 -0.72 11.93
N PHE A 148 11.03 -1.02 10.69
CA PHE A 148 11.65 -2.07 9.89
C PHE A 148 13.12 -1.79 9.63
N ALA A 149 13.47 -0.57 9.22
CA ALA A 149 14.85 -0.19 8.93
C ALA A 149 15.77 -0.36 10.16
N VAL A 150 15.32 0.08 11.34
CA VAL A 150 16.07 -0.11 12.59
C VAL A 150 16.20 -1.59 12.95
N MET A 151 15.14 -2.37 12.78
CA MET A 151 15.15 -3.80 13.07
C MET A 151 16.11 -4.57 12.15
N PHE A 152 16.12 -4.28 10.84
CA PHE A 152 17.05 -4.91 9.89
C PHE A 152 18.50 -4.53 10.17
N HIS A 153 18.75 -3.24 10.43
CA HIS A 153 20.07 -2.77 10.84
C HIS A 153 20.59 -3.45 12.12
N ILE A 154 19.72 -3.76 13.09
CA ILE A 154 20.10 -4.50 14.31
C ILE A 154 20.31 -5.99 14.02
N LEU A 155 19.55 -6.58 13.10
CA LEU A 155 19.69 -7.98 12.67
C LEU A 155 20.93 -8.21 11.80
N GLY A 156 21.61 -7.16 11.34
CA GLY A 156 22.79 -7.25 10.48
C GLY A 156 22.47 -7.65 9.04
N ILE A 157 21.25 -7.34 8.59
CA ILE A 157 20.77 -7.50 7.21
C ILE A 157 20.58 -6.10 6.61
#